data_AF-A0A1V2QM46-F1
#
_entry.id   AF-A0A1V2QM46-F1
#
_cell.length_a   1.000
_cell.length_b   1.000
_cell.length_c   1.000
_cell.angle_alpha   90.00
_cell.angle_beta   90.00
_cell.angle_gamma   90.00
#
_symmetry.space_group_name_H-M   'P 1'
#
loop_
_entity.id
_entity.type
_entity.pdbx_description
1 polymer ?
#
loop_
_entity_poly.entity_id
_entity_poly.type
_entity_poly.pdbx_seq_one_letter_code
_entity_poly.pdbx_strand_id
1 'polypeptide(L)'
;MEITGQAEFADRLFASAVAELDVADVVRARSFLQSNVMMSNTGHLDLMNHDPRSITVAKAVRHLYEPVPTRLISAGEIALCPTCRLPALSAELPEHGTIWCEAEVCPRDKPVTDSPRAADVLLLHRALRLFLVLPGLVEQSCLERLRDAGTPLSQLATGTYAGRLDGTDGVVRFYDRTCATLLAGQVVRDRVTVAVVPANTLDYGFRRAFENSLPDDTEISLLSDEELVLRNNTKEKADAQR
;
A
#
# COMPACT_ATOMS: atom_id res chain seq x y z
N MET A 1 17.78 7.34 5.77
CA MET A 1 17.59 7.71 7.20
C MET A 1 16.10 7.62 7.52
N GLU A 2 15.76 7.11 8.71
CA GLU A 2 14.41 7.16 9.34
C GLU A 2 13.20 6.59 8.56
N ILE A 3 13.36 5.49 7.82
CA ILE A 3 12.20 4.79 7.22
C ILE A 3 11.32 4.14 8.32
N THR A 4 11.93 3.55 9.35
CA THR A 4 11.22 2.85 10.44
C THR A 4 10.27 3.77 11.22
N GLY A 5 10.72 4.99 11.53
CA GLY A 5 9.91 5.98 12.25
C GLY A 5 8.72 6.49 11.43
N GLN A 6 8.84 6.55 10.09
CA GLN A 6 7.75 7.01 9.23
C GLN A 6 6.62 5.97 9.09
N ALA A 7 6.92 4.68 9.15
CA ALA A 7 5.89 3.63 9.15
C ALA A 7 5.02 3.70 10.42
N GLU A 8 5.66 3.72 11.59
CA GLU A 8 4.94 3.88 12.86
C GLU A 8 4.23 5.23 12.98
N PHE A 9 4.79 6.28 12.38
CA PHE A 9 4.11 7.58 12.26
C PHE A 9 2.86 7.48 11.39
N ALA A 10 2.90 6.76 10.26
CA ALA A 10 1.73 6.53 9.41
C ALA A 10 0.65 5.72 10.16
N ASP A 11 1.03 4.65 10.87
CA ASP A 11 0.09 3.85 11.67
C ASP A 11 -0.57 4.69 12.77
N ARG A 12 0.22 5.47 13.52
CA ARG A 12 -0.31 6.41 14.54
C ARG A 12 -1.21 7.48 13.91
N LEU A 13 -0.79 8.09 12.81
CA LEU A 13 -1.53 9.16 12.13
C LEU A 13 -2.88 8.64 11.60
N PHE A 14 -2.90 7.44 11.00
CA PHE A 14 -4.15 6.79 10.60
C PHE A 14 -5.03 6.45 11.80
N ALA A 15 -4.47 5.79 12.83
CA ALA A 15 -5.20 5.40 14.03
C ALA A 15 -5.84 6.61 14.76
N SER A 16 -5.11 7.73 14.88
CA SER A 16 -5.66 8.96 15.47
C SER A 16 -6.78 9.58 14.63
N ALA A 17 -6.70 9.50 13.30
CA ALA A 17 -7.73 10.05 12.41
C ALA A 17 -9.03 9.24 12.38
N VAL A 18 -8.98 7.96 12.75
CA VAL A 18 -10.13 7.03 12.73
C VAL A 18 -10.58 6.58 14.13
N ALA A 19 -10.03 7.15 15.20
CA ALA A 19 -10.26 6.71 16.59
C ALA A 19 -11.75 6.73 17.02
N GLU A 20 -12.54 7.65 16.46
CA GLU A 20 -13.97 7.83 16.74
C GLU A 20 -14.88 7.12 15.71
N LEU A 21 -14.32 6.35 14.76
CA LEU A 21 -15.06 5.63 13.74
C LEU A 21 -15.36 4.19 14.17
N ASP A 22 -16.50 3.65 13.73
CA ASP A 22 -16.77 2.22 13.87
C ASP A 22 -15.87 1.37 12.94
N VAL A 23 -15.81 0.06 13.18
CA VAL A 23 -14.93 -0.85 12.42
C VAL A 23 -15.22 -0.82 10.90
N ALA A 24 -16.47 -0.61 10.48
CA ALA A 24 -16.83 -0.53 9.07
C ALA A 24 -16.41 0.82 8.45
N ASP A 25 -16.52 1.91 9.20
CA ASP A 25 -16.01 3.23 8.79
C ASP A 25 -14.47 3.32 8.81
N VAL A 26 -13.77 2.60 9.70
CA VAL A 26 -12.30 2.45 9.65
C VAL A 26 -11.86 1.76 8.36
N VAL A 27 -12.55 0.67 7.96
CA VAL A 27 -12.28 -0.02 6.69
C VAL A 27 -12.56 0.90 5.50
N ARG A 28 -13.70 1.60 5.49
CA ARG A 28 -14.00 2.61 4.46
C ARG A 28 -12.95 3.73 4.42
N ALA A 29 -12.45 4.19 5.57
CA ALA A 29 -11.40 5.20 5.64
C ALA A 29 -10.08 4.73 5.04
N ARG A 30 -9.66 3.48 5.28
CA ARG A 30 -8.49 2.90 4.61
C ARG A 30 -8.66 2.90 3.09
N SER A 31 -9.76 2.33 2.59
CA SER A 31 -10.04 2.25 1.15
C SER A 31 -10.16 3.63 0.50
N PHE A 32 -10.79 4.59 1.19
CA PHE A 32 -10.88 5.97 0.75
C PHE A 32 -9.50 6.60 0.57
N LEU A 33 -8.61 6.47 1.56
CA LEU A 33 -7.24 7.01 1.48
C LEU A 33 -6.40 6.32 0.39
N GLN A 34 -6.58 5.01 0.19
CA GLN A 34 -5.92 4.24 -0.87
C GLN A 34 -6.31 4.75 -2.27
N SER A 35 -7.60 5.03 -2.50
CA SER A 35 -8.09 5.53 -3.80
C SER A 35 -7.91 7.04 -4.00
N ASN A 36 -7.78 7.82 -2.93
CA ASN A 36 -7.71 9.29 -2.96
C ASN A 36 -6.36 9.80 -2.43
N VAL A 37 -5.26 9.49 -3.11
CA VAL A 37 -3.92 10.06 -2.81
C VAL A 37 -3.95 11.60 -2.79
N MET A 38 -4.83 12.18 -3.59
CA MET A 38 -5.02 13.61 -3.80
C MET A 38 -6.51 13.94 -3.68
N MET A 39 -6.82 15.10 -3.11
CA MET A 39 -8.18 15.61 -2.95
C MET A 39 -8.26 17.04 -3.48
N SER A 40 -9.33 17.40 -4.20
CA SER A 40 -9.57 18.80 -4.56
C SER A 40 -9.72 19.68 -3.31
N ASN A 41 -9.32 20.94 -3.36
CA ASN A 41 -9.63 21.93 -2.31
C ASN A 41 -11.14 22.08 -2.07
N THR A 42 -11.97 21.87 -3.11
CA THR A 42 -13.43 21.79 -3.03
C THR A 42 -13.95 20.37 -2.80
N GLY A 43 -13.10 19.36 -2.78
CA GLY A 43 -13.42 17.94 -3.00
C GLY A 43 -14.46 17.31 -2.07
N HIS A 44 -14.74 17.92 -0.92
CA HIS A 44 -15.88 17.54 -0.08
C HIS A 44 -17.23 17.72 -0.80
N LEU A 45 -17.37 18.73 -1.67
CA LEU A 45 -18.57 18.96 -2.50
C LEU A 45 -18.70 17.92 -3.61
N ASP A 46 -17.58 17.57 -4.26
CA ASP A 46 -17.55 16.58 -5.32
C ASP A 46 -17.89 15.17 -4.77
N LEU A 47 -17.34 14.83 -3.59
CA LEU A 47 -17.66 13.61 -2.85
C LEU A 47 -19.12 13.59 -2.36
N MET A 48 -19.68 14.73 -1.92
CA MET A 48 -21.09 14.84 -1.53
C MET A 48 -22.05 14.46 -2.67
N ASN A 49 -21.67 14.70 -3.92
CA ASN A 49 -22.50 14.43 -5.10
C ASN A 49 -22.39 12.98 -5.60
N HIS A 50 -21.27 12.29 -5.33
CA HIS A 50 -20.99 10.97 -5.91
C HIS A 50 -21.04 9.80 -4.91
N ASP A 51 -20.67 10.00 -3.65
CA ASP A 51 -20.85 9.00 -2.59
C ASP A 51 -21.16 9.65 -1.23
N PRO A 52 -22.46 9.77 -0.88
CA PRO A 52 -22.88 10.30 0.41
C PRO A 52 -22.35 9.53 1.63
N ARG A 53 -21.99 8.24 1.49
CA ARG A 53 -21.43 7.43 2.59
C ARG A 53 -19.95 7.76 2.84
N SER A 54 -19.22 8.14 1.79
CA SER A 54 -17.86 8.66 1.92
C SER A 54 -17.78 10.04 2.59
N ILE A 55 -18.89 10.78 2.79
CA ILE A 55 -18.85 12.10 3.46
C ILE A 55 -18.31 12.00 4.90
N THR A 56 -18.80 11.05 5.70
CA THR A 56 -18.39 10.88 7.10
C THR A 56 -16.89 10.57 7.19
N VAL A 57 -16.46 9.60 6.39
CA VAL A 57 -15.06 9.19 6.24
C VAL A 57 -14.20 10.37 5.77
N ALA A 58 -14.57 11.06 4.69
CA ALA A 58 -13.82 12.18 4.14
C ALA A 58 -13.68 13.31 5.16
N LYS A 59 -14.72 13.61 5.96
CA LYS A 59 -14.64 14.58 7.06
C LYS A 59 -13.63 14.15 8.13
N ALA A 60 -13.65 12.88 8.53
CA ALA A 60 -12.70 12.34 9.51
C ALA A 60 -11.26 12.46 9.00
N VAL A 61 -10.98 12.03 7.77
CA VAL A 61 -9.60 11.95 7.24
C VAL A 61 -9.09 13.21 6.51
N ARG A 62 -9.93 14.24 6.27
CA ARG A 62 -9.53 15.45 5.52
C ARG A 62 -8.29 16.15 6.10
N HIS A 63 -8.13 16.15 7.43
CA HIS A 63 -7.00 16.78 8.10
C HIS A 63 -5.65 16.09 7.84
N LEU A 64 -5.66 14.90 7.20
CA LEU A 64 -4.47 14.18 6.74
C LEU A 64 -3.94 14.68 5.38
N TYR A 65 -4.63 15.62 4.74
CA TYR A 65 -4.27 16.17 3.44
C TYR A 65 -3.62 17.54 3.60
N GLU A 66 -2.48 17.72 2.96
CA GLU A 66 -1.61 18.89 3.08
C GLU A 66 -1.48 19.62 1.72
N PRO A 67 -1.13 20.92 1.71
CA PRO A 67 -0.75 21.61 0.49
C PRO A 67 0.38 20.87 -0.24
N VAL A 68 0.35 20.85 -1.59
CA VAL A 68 1.36 20.15 -2.38
C VAL A 68 2.77 20.70 -2.07
N PRO A 69 3.74 19.86 -1.65
CA PRO A 69 5.11 20.29 -1.41
C PRO A 69 5.75 20.86 -2.68
N THR A 70 6.39 22.04 -2.59
CA THR A 70 6.96 22.78 -3.74
C THR A 70 7.87 21.94 -4.63
N ARG A 71 8.62 20.99 -4.05
CA ARG A 71 9.50 20.04 -4.77
C ARG A 71 8.77 19.07 -5.72
N LEU A 72 7.45 18.94 -5.61
CA LEU A 72 6.59 18.12 -6.46
C LEU A 72 5.80 18.97 -7.47
N ILE A 73 6.00 20.30 -7.48
CA ILE A 73 5.31 21.24 -8.36
C ILE A 73 6.21 21.59 -9.54
N SER A 74 5.68 21.48 -10.75
CA SER A 74 6.32 21.87 -12.00
C SER A 74 5.33 22.66 -12.84
N ALA A 75 5.72 23.84 -13.34
CA ALA A 75 4.84 24.75 -14.08
C ALA A 75 3.50 25.11 -13.36
N GLY A 76 3.42 24.93 -12.04
CA GLY A 76 2.20 25.15 -11.25
C GLY A 76 1.30 23.91 -11.11
N GLU A 77 1.72 22.77 -11.65
CA GLU A 77 0.99 21.49 -11.65
C GLU A 77 1.73 20.42 -10.84
N ILE A 78 0.99 19.40 -10.40
CA ILE A 78 1.56 18.16 -9.83
C ILE A 78 1.33 17.02 -10.83
N ALA A 79 2.39 16.26 -11.15
CA ALA A 79 2.26 15.06 -11.97
C ALA A 79 1.94 13.84 -11.09
N LEU A 80 1.02 12.98 -11.55
CA LEU A 80 0.73 11.68 -10.92
C LEU A 80 1.24 10.53 -11.79
N CYS A 81 1.77 9.49 -11.16
CA CYS A 81 2.20 8.28 -11.85
C CYS A 81 0.99 7.58 -12.49
N PRO A 82 0.94 7.32 -13.81
CA PRO A 82 -0.15 6.57 -14.45
C PRO A 82 -0.33 5.14 -13.92
N THR A 83 0.68 4.55 -13.27
CA THR A 83 0.61 3.18 -12.74
C THR A 83 0.16 3.14 -11.28
N CYS A 84 0.81 3.87 -10.37
CA CYS A 84 0.52 3.82 -8.92
C CYS A 84 -0.25 5.03 -8.36
N ARG A 85 -0.56 6.04 -9.19
CA ARG A 85 -1.23 7.31 -8.83
C ARG A 85 -0.55 8.15 -7.74
N LEU A 86 0.61 7.73 -7.23
CA LEU A 86 1.47 8.55 -6.37
C LEU A 86 2.10 9.71 -7.14
N PRO A 87 2.56 10.77 -6.44
CA PRO A 87 3.31 11.86 -7.05
C PRO A 87 4.49 11.37 -7.88
N ALA A 88 4.65 11.99 -9.04
CA ALA A 88 5.71 11.76 -9.99
C ALA A 88 6.40 13.07 -10.37
N LEU A 89 7.62 12.96 -10.88
CA LEU A 89 8.37 14.06 -11.47
C LEU A 89 7.96 14.20 -12.93
N SER A 90 7.34 15.34 -13.25
CA SER A 90 6.95 15.72 -14.62
C SER A 90 8.15 15.85 -15.56
N ALA A 91 9.27 16.37 -15.04
CA ALA A 91 10.44 16.71 -15.82
C ALA A 91 11.04 15.49 -16.54
N GLU A 92 11.58 15.72 -17.73
CA GLU A 92 12.60 14.85 -18.31
C GLU A 92 13.80 14.85 -17.37
N LEU A 93 13.93 13.77 -16.59
CA LEU A 93 15.18 13.50 -15.88
C LEU A 93 16.23 13.08 -16.92
N PRO A 94 17.53 13.24 -16.63
CA PRO A 94 18.58 12.60 -17.43
C PRO A 94 18.28 11.11 -17.60
N GLU A 95 18.77 10.49 -18.68
CA GLU A 95 18.53 9.07 -19.04
C GLU A 95 18.91 8.03 -17.96
N HIS A 96 19.49 8.48 -16.83
CA HIS A 96 19.93 7.67 -15.69
C HIS A 96 19.27 8.10 -14.36
N GLY A 97 18.20 8.89 -14.38
CA GLY A 97 17.38 9.21 -13.20
C GLY A 97 16.47 8.05 -12.82
N THR A 98 16.93 7.15 -11.95
CA THR A 98 16.25 5.88 -11.61
C THR A 98 14.94 6.02 -10.84
N ILE A 99 14.72 7.12 -10.11
CA ILE A 99 13.51 7.35 -9.31
C ILE A 99 12.75 8.56 -9.86
N TRP A 100 11.61 8.30 -10.50
CA TRP A 100 10.73 9.33 -11.08
C TRP A 100 9.35 9.40 -10.42
N CYS A 101 8.96 8.42 -9.59
CA CYS A 101 7.73 8.44 -8.79
C CYS A 101 8.02 8.06 -7.33
N GLU A 102 7.14 8.45 -6.40
CA GLU A 102 7.33 8.14 -4.97
C GLU A 102 7.28 6.64 -4.64
N ALA A 103 6.87 5.78 -5.57
CA ALA A 103 6.94 4.32 -5.42
C ALA A 103 8.32 3.72 -5.75
N GLU A 104 9.22 4.49 -6.38
CA GLU A 104 10.58 4.09 -6.79
C GLU A 104 10.67 2.95 -7.83
N VAL A 105 9.65 2.08 -7.95
CA VAL A 105 9.67 0.84 -8.75
C VAL A 105 8.80 0.86 -10.01
N CYS A 106 7.98 1.90 -10.25
CA CYS A 106 7.14 1.94 -11.45
C CYS A 106 7.98 2.23 -12.71
N PRO A 107 7.72 1.57 -13.86
CA PRO A 107 8.35 1.94 -15.12
C PRO A 107 7.82 3.29 -15.63
N ARG A 108 8.69 4.09 -16.25
CA ARG A 108 8.31 5.35 -16.95
C ARG A 108 7.96 5.08 -18.43
N ASP A 109 7.23 3.99 -18.66
CA ASP A 109 6.80 3.52 -19.99
C ASP A 109 5.55 4.25 -20.50
N LYS A 110 4.80 4.89 -19.61
CA LYS A 110 3.54 5.59 -19.89
C LYS A 110 3.67 7.10 -19.64
N PRO A 111 3.07 7.96 -20.49
CA PRO A 111 3.03 9.39 -20.24
C PRO A 111 2.19 9.72 -19.00
N VAL A 112 2.54 10.79 -18.30
CA VAL A 112 1.65 11.38 -17.28
C VAL A 112 0.47 12.02 -18.02
N THR A 113 -0.73 11.52 -17.80
CA THR A 113 -1.97 12.05 -18.41
C THR A 113 -2.64 13.12 -17.57
N ASP A 114 -2.42 13.09 -16.26
CA ASP A 114 -3.15 13.89 -15.28
C ASP A 114 -2.18 14.81 -14.54
N SER A 115 -2.24 16.11 -14.87
CA SER A 115 -1.45 17.18 -14.24
C SER A 115 -2.36 18.26 -13.66
N PRO A 116 -3.06 18.01 -12.54
CA PRO A 116 -3.89 19.03 -11.89
C PRO A 116 -3.03 20.18 -11.35
N ARG A 117 -3.61 21.38 -11.32
CA ARG A 117 -2.98 22.57 -10.74
C ARG A 117 -2.75 22.37 -9.25
N ALA A 118 -1.52 22.52 -8.79
CA ALA A 118 -1.13 22.28 -7.41
C ALA A 118 -1.80 23.23 -6.39
N ALA A 119 -2.31 24.38 -6.86
CA ALA A 119 -3.08 25.33 -6.05
C ALA A 119 -4.55 24.90 -5.82
N ASP A 120 -5.06 23.96 -6.62
CA ASP A 120 -6.47 23.54 -6.59
C ASP A 120 -6.66 22.19 -5.87
N VAL A 121 -5.57 21.56 -5.40
CA VAL A 121 -5.56 20.24 -4.76
C VAL A 121 -4.72 20.20 -3.47
N LEU A 122 -5.08 19.26 -2.59
CA LEU A 122 -4.33 18.81 -1.44
C LEU A 122 -3.83 17.37 -1.68
N LEU A 123 -2.75 17.02 -1.00
CA LEU A 123 -2.08 15.73 -1.14
C LEU A 123 -2.03 15.04 0.22
N LEU A 124 -2.45 13.77 0.27
CA LEU A 124 -2.42 12.95 1.49
C LEU A 124 -1.00 12.92 2.08
N HIS A 125 -0.83 13.08 3.40
CA HIS A 125 0.48 13.15 4.07
C HIS A 125 1.44 12.04 3.61
N ARG A 126 2.71 12.39 3.34
CA ARG A 126 3.68 11.49 2.65
C ARG A 126 3.82 10.11 3.30
N ALA A 127 3.82 10.03 4.62
CA ALA A 127 3.92 8.76 5.31
C ALA A 127 2.73 7.83 4.97
N LEU A 128 1.50 8.35 4.87
CA LEU A 128 0.34 7.55 4.49
C LEU A 128 0.41 7.12 3.01
N ARG A 129 0.95 7.97 2.11
CA ARG A 129 1.18 7.58 0.71
C ARG A 129 2.11 6.36 0.60
N LEU A 130 3.21 6.35 1.36
CA LEU A 130 4.22 5.28 1.30
C LEU A 130 3.88 4.05 2.15
N PHE A 131 3.11 4.19 3.24
CA PHE A 131 2.92 3.13 4.22
C PHE A 131 1.46 2.64 4.34
N LEU A 132 0.49 3.34 3.74
CA LEU A 132 -0.91 2.92 3.66
C LEU A 132 -1.38 2.75 2.20
N VAL A 133 -1.07 3.69 1.32
CA VAL A 133 -1.54 3.64 -0.07
C VAL A 133 -0.72 2.68 -0.93
N LEU A 134 0.60 2.82 -0.91
CA LEU A 134 1.48 2.04 -1.78
C LEU A 134 1.40 0.51 -1.55
N PRO A 135 1.47 -0.01 -0.31
CA PRO A 135 1.17 -1.43 -0.05
C PRO A 135 -0.28 -1.79 -0.42
N GLY A 136 -1.20 -0.82 -0.28
CA GLY A 136 -2.63 -0.94 -0.58
C GLY A 136 -2.94 -1.37 -2.01
N LEU A 137 -2.14 -0.98 -3.00
CA LEU A 137 -2.33 -1.37 -4.40
C LEU A 137 -2.10 -2.87 -4.60
N VAL A 138 -1.04 -3.41 -4.00
CA VAL A 138 -0.69 -4.84 -4.06
C VAL A 138 -1.64 -5.66 -3.18
N GLU A 139 -1.98 -5.15 -2.00
CA GLU A 139 -3.03 -5.68 -1.10
C GLU A 139 -4.35 -5.88 -1.84
N GLN A 140 -4.91 -4.82 -2.45
CA GLN A 140 -6.20 -4.92 -3.15
C GLN A 140 -6.15 -5.89 -4.33
N SER A 141 -5.13 -5.80 -5.20
CA SER A 141 -4.99 -6.69 -6.35
C SER A 141 -4.76 -8.15 -5.96
N CYS A 142 -4.04 -8.41 -4.87
CA CYS A 142 -3.83 -9.77 -4.38
C CYS A 142 -5.10 -10.34 -3.72
N LEU A 143 -5.82 -9.55 -2.92
CA LEU A 143 -7.07 -9.99 -2.29
C LEU A 143 -8.18 -10.28 -3.30
N GLU A 144 -8.26 -9.49 -4.38
CA GLU A 144 -9.15 -9.74 -5.52
C GLU A 144 -8.80 -11.08 -6.18
N ARG A 145 -7.53 -11.30 -6.57
CA ARG A 145 -7.09 -12.58 -7.15
C ARG A 145 -7.32 -13.78 -6.23
N LEU A 146 -7.11 -13.63 -4.92
CA LEU A 146 -7.36 -14.68 -3.92
C LEU A 146 -8.84 -15.01 -3.75
N ARG A 147 -9.70 -13.98 -3.71
CA ARG A 147 -11.17 -14.14 -3.69
C ARG A 147 -11.67 -14.86 -4.94
N ASP A 148 -11.18 -14.44 -6.11
CA ASP A 148 -11.59 -15.01 -7.39
C ASP A 148 -11.04 -16.44 -7.59
N ALA A 149 -9.92 -16.77 -6.95
CA ALA A 149 -9.38 -18.13 -6.79
C ALA A 149 -9.94 -18.90 -5.59
N GLY A 150 -11.11 -18.52 -5.05
CA GLY A 150 -11.82 -19.27 -4.00
C GLY A 150 -11.16 -19.30 -2.62
N THR A 151 -10.07 -18.58 -2.40
CA THR A 151 -9.30 -18.55 -1.13
C THR A 151 -9.23 -17.14 -0.50
N PRO A 152 -10.39 -16.50 -0.22
CA PRO A 152 -10.43 -15.16 0.34
C PRO A 152 -9.80 -15.11 1.74
N LEU A 153 -9.07 -14.01 2.02
CA LEU A 153 -8.58 -13.72 3.36
C LEU A 153 -9.57 -12.81 4.11
N SER A 154 -9.80 -13.11 5.39
CA SER A 154 -10.62 -12.31 6.29
C SER A 154 -9.78 -11.19 6.91
N GLN A 155 -10.25 -9.95 6.87
CA GLN A 155 -9.50 -8.84 7.47
C GLN A 155 -9.53 -8.93 9.01
N LEU A 156 -8.36 -8.90 9.65
CA LEU A 156 -8.21 -8.79 11.11
C LEU A 156 -8.02 -7.34 11.55
N ALA A 157 -7.19 -6.60 10.81
CA ALA A 157 -6.83 -5.21 11.10
C ALA A 157 -6.43 -4.47 9.81
N THR A 158 -6.06 -3.21 9.95
CA THR A 158 -5.55 -2.35 8.87
C THR A 158 -4.33 -2.97 8.18
N GLY A 159 -4.54 -3.58 7.00
CA GLY A 159 -3.51 -4.28 6.21
C GLY A 159 -3.11 -5.67 6.71
N THR A 160 -3.80 -6.22 7.72
CA THR A 160 -3.53 -7.56 8.27
C THR A 160 -4.75 -8.44 8.13
N TYR A 161 -4.54 -9.67 7.65
CA TYR A 161 -5.58 -10.62 7.28
C TYR A 161 -5.32 -11.98 7.92
N ALA A 162 -6.38 -12.71 8.23
CA ALA A 162 -6.36 -14.13 8.56
C ALA A 162 -6.86 -14.94 7.38
N GLY A 163 -6.23 -16.08 7.12
CA GLY A 163 -6.75 -17.04 6.16
C GLY A 163 -6.05 -18.38 6.27
N ARG A 164 -6.61 -19.38 5.59
CA ARG A 164 -6.02 -20.70 5.50
C ARG A 164 -5.15 -20.78 4.25
N LEU A 165 -3.85 -20.95 4.44
CA LEU A 165 -2.84 -21.08 3.39
C LEU A 165 -2.24 -22.49 3.48
N ASP A 166 -2.24 -23.23 2.37
CA ASP A 166 -1.85 -24.66 2.32
C ASP A 166 -2.56 -25.58 3.35
N GLY A 167 -3.72 -25.17 3.87
CA GLY A 167 -4.42 -25.90 4.95
C GLY A 167 -4.04 -25.51 6.38
N THR A 168 -3.08 -24.59 6.54
CA THR A 168 -2.66 -24.02 7.84
C THR A 168 -3.26 -22.63 8.00
N ASP A 169 -3.76 -22.31 9.19
CA ASP A 169 -4.30 -20.97 9.47
C ASP A 169 -3.12 -20.01 9.71
N GLY A 170 -3.13 -18.84 9.05
CA GLY A 170 -2.02 -17.89 9.06
C GLY A 170 -2.46 -16.42 9.10
N VAL A 171 -1.54 -15.57 9.56
CA VAL A 171 -1.69 -14.12 9.60
C VAL A 171 -0.83 -13.52 8.49
N VAL A 172 -1.50 -12.90 7.52
CA VAL A 172 -0.93 -12.34 6.29
C VAL A 172 -0.90 -10.82 6.39
N ARG A 173 0.21 -10.18 6.00
CA ARG A 173 0.31 -8.72 5.90
C ARG A 173 1.07 -8.32 4.65
N PHE A 174 0.57 -7.29 3.98
CA PHE A 174 1.16 -6.73 2.77
C PHE A 174 2.11 -5.58 3.14
N TYR A 175 3.29 -5.61 2.54
CA TYR A 175 4.37 -4.66 2.77
C TYR A 175 4.91 -4.15 1.44
N ASP A 176 5.35 -2.90 1.44
CA ASP A 176 6.09 -2.30 0.34
C ASP A 176 7.44 -1.80 0.89
N ARG A 177 8.42 -2.69 0.94
CA ARG A 177 9.75 -2.42 1.52
C ARG A 177 10.83 -2.95 0.60
N THR A 178 11.60 -2.03 0.03
CA THR A 178 12.82 -2.33 -0.73
C THR A 178 14.02 -2.71 0.15
N CYS A 179 13.92 -2.58 1.48
CA CYS A 179 14.97 -2.97 2.42
C CYS A 179 14.57 -4.18 3.28
N ALA A 180 15.17 -5.33 2.98
CA ALA A 180 14.90 -6.62 3.59
C ALA A 180 15.09 -6.66 5.12
N THR A 181 16.17 -6.07 5.65
CA THR A 181 16.44 -6.03 7.11
C THR A 181 15.42 -5.21 7.88
N LEU A 182 14.94 -4.10 7.30
CA LEU A 182 13.86 -3.30 7.91
C LEU A 182 12.51 -4.04 7.86
N LEU A 183 12.27 -4.82 6.81
CA LEU A 183 11.10 -5.70 6.72
C LEU A 183 11.16 -6.80 7.80
N ALA A 184 12.30 -7.47 7.98
CA ALA A 184 12.49 -8.51 9.00
C ALA A 184 12.16 -8.02 10.42
N GLY A 185 12.69 -6.86 10.82
CA GLY A 185 12.36 -6.25 12.12
C GLY A 185 10.89 -5.84 12.24
N GLN A 186 10.24 -5.45 11.13
CA GLN A 186 8.83 -5.11 11.11
C GLN A 186 7.92 -6.34 11.22
N VAL A 187 8.17 -7.43 10.49
CA VAL A 187 7.29 -8.63 10.50
C VAL A 187 7.25 -9.33 11.86
N VAL A 188 8.40 -9.36 12.57
CA VAL A 188 8.51 -9.90 13.94
C VAL A 188 7.64 -9.13 14.92
N ARG A 189 7.70 -7.78 14.84
CA ARG A 189 6.90 -6.88 15.67
C ARG A 189 5.41 -6.98 15.34
N ASP A 190 5.09 -7.04 14.05
CA ASP A 190 3.71 -7.12 13.55
C ASP A 190 3.08 -8.52 13.79
N ARG A 191 3.88 -9.51 14.24
CA ARG A 191 3.50 -10.90 14.61
C ARG A 191 2.73 -11.63 13.50
N VAL A 192 3.22 -11.51 12.28
CA VAL A 192 2.63 -12.14 11.09
C VAL A 192 3.31 -13.49 10.82
N THR A 193 2.59 -14.45 10.23
CA THR A 193 3.18 -15.72 9.77
C THR A 193 3.56 -15.66 8.29
N VAL A 194 2.93 -14.76 7.52
CA VAL A 194 3.22 -14.52 6.11
C VAL A 194 3.39 -13.03 5.84
N ALA A 195 4.58 -12.67 5.36
CA ALA A 195 4.89 -11.35 4.85
C ALA A 195 4.80 -11.38 3.31
N VAL A 196 4.01 -10.47 2.75
CA VAL A 196 3.81 -10.36 1.30
C VAL A 196 4.45 -9.06 0.80
N VAL A 197 5.24 -9.15 -0.26
CA VAL A 197 5.84 -8.00 -0.95
C VAL A 197 5.50 -8.03 -2.44
N PRO A 198 5.67 -6.92 -3.19
CA PRO A 198 5.49 -6.94 -4.64
C PRO A 198 6.51 -7.89 -5.29
N ALA A 199 6.10 -8.66 -6.31
CA ALA A 199 6.97 -9.62 -6.99
C ALA A 199 8.28 -9.03 -7.53
N ASN A 200 8.26 -7.78 -8.01
CA ASN A 200 9.45 -7.08 -8.50
C ASN A 200 10.47 -6.70 -7.40
N THR A 201 10.12 -6.85 -6.13
CA THR A 201 11.00 -6.58 -4.97
C THR A 201 11.74 -7.84 -4.50
N LEU A 202 11.23 -9.03 -4.83
CA LEU A 202 11.58 -10.27 -4.14
C LEU A 202 12.62 -11.11 -4.88
N ASP A 203 13.83 -10.57 -5.02
CA ASP A 203 14.97 -11.33 -5.56
C ASP A 203 15.65 -12.24 -4.50
N TYR A 204 16.60 -13.07 -4.95
CA TYR A 204 17.35 -13.99 -4.09
C TYR A 204 18.19 -13.27 -3.01
N GLY A 205 18.76 -12.11 -3.33
CA GLY A 205 19.51 -11.29 -2.38
C GLY A 205 18.61 -10.69 -1.31
N PHE A 206 17.42 -10.21 -1.70
CA PHE A 206 16.40 -9.72 -0.78
C PHE A 206 15.93 -10.81 0.18
N ARG A 207 15.57 -12.00 -0.32
CA ARG A 207 15.17 -13.16 0.50
C ARG A 207 16.24 -13.50 1.54
N ARG A 208 17.48 -13.70 1.08
CA ARG A 208 18.59 -14.05 1.97
C ARG A 208 18.90 -12.96 2.99
N ALA A 209 18.79 -11.68 2.61
CA ALA A 209 18.98 -10.56 3.54
C ALA A 209 17.87 -10.47 4.59
N PHE A 210 16.62 -10.81 4.23
CA PHE A 210 15.49 -10.89 5.14
C PHE A 210 15.67 -12.05 6.12
N GLU A 211 15.94 -13.26 5.62
CA GLU A 211 16.17 -14.47 6.42
C GLU A 211 17.31 -14.27 7.44
N ASN A 212 18.47 -13.75 6.99
CA ASN A 212 19.60 -13.43 7.87
C ASN A 212 19.32 -12.30 8.89
N SER A 213 18.19 -11.59 8.77
CA SER A 213 17.80 -10.50 9.67
C SER A 213 16.66 -10.88 10.62
N LEU A 214 16.11 -12.10 10.51
CA LEU A 214 15.15 -12.62 11.47
C LEU A 214 15.89 -13.12 12.74
N PRO A 215 15.27 -13.03 13.93
CA PRO A 215 15.74 -13.75 15.11
C PRO A 215 15.69 -15.27 14.88
N ASP A 216 16.55 -16.00 15.60
CA ASP A 216 16.48 -17.46 15.66
C ASP A 216 15.05 -17.94 16.05
N ASP A 217 14.68 -19.14 15.59
CA ASP A 217 13.37 -19.78 15.81
C ASP A 217 12.13 -18.99 15.28
N THR A 218 12.34 -17.99 14.41
CA THR A 218 11.24 -17.19 13.82
C THR A 218 10.70 -17.82 12.53
N GLU A 219 9.56 -18.50 12.60
CA GLU A 219 8.87 -19.05 11.42
C GLU A 219 8.00 -18.01 10.69
N ILE A 220 8.58 -17.29 9.71
CA ILE A 220 7.85 -16.35 8.84
C ILE A 220 8.10 -16.68 7.36
N SER A 221 7.02 -16.94 6.62
CA SER A 221 7.09 -17.06 5.15
C SER A 221 7.16 -15.69 4.50
N LEU A 222 8.20 -15.42 3.70
CA LEU A 222 8.25 -14.27 2.79
C LEU A 222 7.81 -14.70 1.39
N LEU A 223 6.71 -14.13 0.89
CA LEU A 223 6.13 -14.43 -0.42
C LEU A 223 6.00 -13.16 -1.26
N SER A 224 5.99 -13.32 -2.58
CA SER A 224 5.43 -12.30 -3.46
C SER A 224 3.90 -12.37 -3.47
N ASP A 225 3.27 -11.31 -3.96
CA ASP A 225 1.83 -11.30 -4.23
C ASP A 225 1.42 -12.35 -5.28
N GLU A 226 2.27 -12.62 -6.27
CA GLU A 226 2.08 -13.71 -7.23
C GLU A 226 2.20 -15.08 -6.58
N GLU A 227 3.23 -15.30 -5.75
CA GLU A 227 3.45 -16.56 -5.03
C GLU A 227 2.30 -16.87 -4.07
N LEU A 228 1.77 -15.87 -3.35
CA LEU A 228 0.63 -16.07 -2.45
C LEU A 228 -0.61 -16.57 -3.21
N VAL A 229 -0.89 -16.01 -4.38
CA VAL A 229 -2.00 -16.45 -5.25
C VAL A 229 -1.73 -17.86 -5.81
N LEU A 230 -0.51 -18.16 -6.25
CA LEU A 230 -0.15 -19.46 -6.84
C LEU A 230 -0.11 -20.60 -5.81
N ARG A 231 0.31 -20.30 -4.58
CA ARG A 231 0.46 -21.27 -3.47
C ARG A 231 -0.87 -21.98 -3.20
N ASN A 232 -1.95 -21.21 -3.04
CA ASN A 232 -3.30 -21.75 -2.84
C ASN A 232 -3.81 -22.57 -4.05
N ASN A 233 -3.55 -22.12 -5.29
CA ASN A 233 -3.96 -22.81 -6.52
C ASN A 233 -3.29 -24.18 -6.75
N THR A 234 -2.13 -24.41 -6.11
CA THR A 234 -1.34 -25.63 -6.35
C THR A 234 -1.89 -26.83 -5.57
N LYS A 235 -2.53 -26.59 -4.42
CA LYS A 235 -3.03 -27.67 -3.56
C LYS A 235 -4.38 -28.24 -4.04
N GLU A 236 -5.31 -27.39 -4.50
CA GLU A 236 -6.59 -27.86 -5.04
C GLU A 236 -6.42 -28.82 -6.24
N LYS A 237 -5.42 -28.58 -7.09
CA LYS A 237 -5.10 -29.48 -8.22
C LYS A 237 -4.52 -30.82 -7.78
N ALA A 238 -3.86 -30.89 -6.63
CA ALA A 238 -3.32 -32.13 -6.09
C ALA A 238 -4.40 -32.99 -5.42
N ASP A 239 -5.37 -32.35 -4.75
CA ASP A 239 -6.49 -33.04 -4.09
C ASP A 239 -7.62 -33.40 -5.08
N ALA A 240 -7.80 -32.65 -6.18
CA ALA A 240 -8.74 -32.98 -7.26
C ALA A 240 -8.23 -34.08 -8.24
N GLN A 241 -7.04 -34.63 -8.02
CA GLN A 241 -6.45 -35.73 -8.80
C GLN A 241 -6.38 -37.06 -8.02
N ARG A 242 -7.09 -37.16 -6.88
CA ARG A 242 -7.19 -38.36 -6.03
C ARG A 242 -8.62 -38.88 -5.96
#